data_AF-A0A9D6LF05-F1
#
_entry.id   AF-A0A9D6LF05-F1
#
_cell.length_a   1.000
_cell.length_b   1.000
_cell.length_c   1.000
_cell.angle_alpha   90.00
_cell.angle_beta   90.00
_cell.angle_gamma   90.00
#
_symmetry.space_group_name_H-M   'P 1'
#
loop_
_entity.id
_entity.type
_entity.pdbx_description
1 polymer ?
#
loop_
_entity_poly.entity_id
_entity_poly.type
_entity_poly.pdbx_seq_one_letter_code
_entity_poly.pdbx_strand_id
1 'polypeptide(L)'
;MLFKKLVLAACAFGSLTSAHAGGGAKPFLIISDIDDTIKITNVLDKDKAVENGLFGDRTFLGMAELYQELASNGGMKAAPVVYMSGSPPILLGEIRKMLVGGHKFPDGNFRLRDWLKTKDVYSFKSAGMLALHAIFAKSKTVFVELGDDTERDMDVYHDYIKAHPGKTAAA
;
A
#
# COMPACT_ATOMS: atom_id res chain seq x y z
N MET A 1 21.29 -31.19 16.80
CA MET A 1 21.39 -29.79 17.27
C MET A 1 21.79 -28.90 16.11
N LEU A 2 20.90 -28.09 15.56
CA LEU A 2 21.19 -26.72 15.11
C LEU A 2 19.88 -26.01 14.73
N PHE A 3 19.76 -24.80 15.23
CA PHE A 3 18.53 -24.04 15.47
C PHE A 3 17.80 -23.60 14.20
N LYS A 4 16.51 -23.95 14.08
CA LYS A 4 15.53 -23.21 13.27
C LYS A 4 15.20 -21.90 13.99
N LYS A 5 15.85 -20.79 13.65
CA LYS A 5 15.39 -19.45 14.06
C LYS A 5 14.29 -19.00 13.10
N LEU A 6 13.05 -19.26 13.51
CA LEU A 6 11.85 -18.66 12.95
C LEU A 6 11.86 -17.17 13.31
N VAL A 7 12.24 -16.31 12.36
CA VAL A 7 12.09 -14.85 12.53
C VAL A 7 10.64 -14.51 12.20
N LEU A 8 9.82 -14.44 13.25
CA LEU A 8 8.48 -13.86 13.18
C LEU A 8 8.66 -12.34 13.20
N ALA A 9 8.66 -11.71 12.03
CA ALA A 9 8.62 -10.25 11.93
C ALA A 9 7.20 -9.77 12.33
N ALA A 10 6.99 -9.54 13.62
CA ALA A 10 5.85 -8.79 14.12
C ALA A 10 6.03 -7.33 13.69
N CYS A 11 5.33 -6.90 12.64
CA CYS A 11 5.18 -5.49 12.34
C CYS A 11 4.38 -4.87 13.49
N ALA A 12 5.05 -4.09 14.33
CA ALA A 12 4.43 -3.34 15.41
C ALA A 12 3.52 -2.26 14.80
N PHE A 13 2.21 -2.50 14.84
CA PHE A 13 1.21 -1.48 14.50
C PHE A 13 1.04 -0.57 15.71
N GLY A 14 1.60 0.63 15.64
CA GLY A 14 1.34 1.69 16.62
C GLY A 14 -0.16 2.04 16.63
N SER A 15 -0.71 2.24 17.82
CA SER A 15 -2.12 2.60 18.03
C SER A 15 -2.48 3.88 17.28
N LEU A 16 -3.26 3.74 16.21
CA LEU A 16 -3.79 4.85 15.42
C LEU A 16 -4.94 5.53 16.16
N THR A 17 -4.65 6.59 16.90
CA THR A 17 -5.67 7.49 17.45
C THR A 17 -5.97 8.60 16.44
N SER A 18 -7.16 8.54 15.83
CA SER A 18 -7.64 9.60 14.93
C SER A 18 -8.05 10.81 15.76
N ALA A 19 -7.22 11.86 15.78
CA ALA A 19 -7.60 13.16 16.35
C ALA A 19 -8.47 13.93 15.34
N HIS A 20 -9.70 14.23 15.74
CA HIS A 20 -10.71 14.92 14.94
C HIS A 20 -10.44 16.43 14.93
N ALA A 21 -10.11 17.01 13.77
CA ALA A 21 -10.17 18.44 13.51
C ALA A 21 -11.33 18.72 12.53
N GLY A 22 -12.13 19.74 12.82
CA GLY A 22 -13.49 19.91 12.32
C GLY A 22 -13.67 20.17 10.82
N GLY A 23 -14.88 19.86 10.33
CA GLY A 23 -15.41 20.30 9.03
C GLY A 23 -15.58 19.19 7.97
N GLY A 24 -16.76 18.56 7.94
CA GLY A 24 -17.39 17.98 6.74
C GLY A 24 -16.89 16.65 6.17
N ALA A 25 -15.58 16.43 6.03
CA ALA A 25 -15.03 15.27 5.31
C ALA A 25 -14.66 14.11 6.26
N LYS A 26 -14.96 12.87 5.85
CA LYS A 26 -14.49 11.68 6.58
C LYS A 26 -12.96 11.60 6.44
N PRO A 27 -12.21 11.27 7.52
CA PRO A 27 -10.79 10.98 7.38
C PRO A 27 -10.59 9.82 6.39
N PHE A 28 -9.47 9.80 5.68
CA PHE A 28 -9.20 8.74 4.73
C PHE A 28 -7.79 8.17 4.86
N LEU A 29 -7.67 6.88 4.53
CA LEU A 29 -6.42 6.15 4.42
C LEU A 29 -6.14 5.86 2.96
N ILE A 30 -4.94 6.20 2.50
CA ILE A 30 -4.52 5.91 1.12
C ILE A 30 -4.02 4.47 1.09
N ILE A 31 -4.63 3.63 0.25
CA ILE A 31 -4.15 2.29 -0.06
C ILE A 31 -3.60 2.32 -1.47
N SER A 32 -2.31 2.10 -1.61
CA SER A 32 -1.62 2.28 -2.89
C SER A 32 -0.90 1.03 -3.31
N ASP A 33 -1.08 0.62 -4.54
CA ASP A 33 -0.09 -0.21 -5.22
C ASP A 33 1.24 0.56 -5.44
N ILE A 34 2.32 -0.15 -5.76
CA ILE A 34 3.63 0.45 -6.06
C ILE A 34 4.03 0.27 -7.52
N ASP A 35 3.94 -0.96 -8.04
CA ASP A 35 4.59 -1.35 -9.28
C ASP A 35 3.71 -0.98 -10.47
N ASP A 36 4.22 -0.14 -11.37
CA ASP A 36 3.49 0.53 -12.45
C ASP A 36 2.34 1.47 -12.01
N THR A 37 2.16 1.66 -10.70
CA THR A 37 1.34 2.74 -10.10
C THR A 37 2.18 3.96 -9.72
N ILE A 38 3.22 3.77 -8.90
CA ILE A 38 4.14 4.83 -8.44
C ILE A 38 5.48 4.70 -9.13
N LYS A 39 6.01 3.49 -9.14
CA LYS A 39 7.32 3.12 -9.65
C LYS A 39 7.15 2.47 -11.02
N ILE A 40 7.97 2.86 -12.00
CA ILE A 40 7.96 2.23 -13.32
C ILE A 40 8.71 0.90 -13.22
N THR A 41 7.97 -0.21 -13.22
CA THR A 41 8.52 -1.57 -13.05
C THR A 41 8.36 -2.39 -14.34
N ASN A 42 7.35 -2.12 -15.16
CA ASN A 42 6.95 -2.91 -16.32
C ASN A 42 6.64 -4.38 -15.95
N VAL A 43 5.77 -4.58 -14.96
CA VAL A 43 5.49 -5.89 -14.32
C VAL A 43 5.01 -6.97 -15.28
N LEU A 44 4.39 -6.60 -16.40
CA LEU A 44 3.93 -7.55 -17.42
C LEU A 44 5.09 -8.18 -18.22
N ASP A 45 6.25 -7.53 -18.24
CA ASP A 45 7.48 -8.03 -18.86
C ASP A 45 8.39 -8.57 -17.76
N LYS A 46 8.47 -9.90 -17.61
CA LYS A 46 9.16 -10.55 -16.48
C LYS A 46 10.63 -10.13 -16.34
N ASP A 47 11.33 -9.97 -17.46
CA ASP A 47 12.75 -9.64 -17.44
C ASP A 47 12.94 -8.20 -16.96
N LYS A 48 12.12 -7.28 -17.51
CA LYS A 48 12.10 -5.88 -17.04
C LYS A 48 11.61 -5.75 -15.61
N ALA A 49 10.63 -6.54 -15.19
CA ALA A 49 10.10 -6.52 -13.83
C ALA A 49 11.18 -6.89 -12.81
N VAL A 50 12.04 -7.87 -13.13
CA VAL A 50 13.19 -8.22 -12.30
C VAL A 50 14.23 -7.12 -12.31
N GLU A 51 14.61 -6.62 -13.50
CA GLU A 51 15.63 -5.57 -13.64
C GLU A 51 15.21 -4.27 -12.96
N ASN A 52 14.06 -3.72 -13.34
CA ASN A 52 13.51 -2.50 -12.75
C ASN A 52 13.12 -2.72 -11.29
N GLY A 53 12.65 -3.92 -10.93
CA GLY A 53 12.35 -4.33 -9.55
C GLY A 53 13.53 -4.12 -8.62
N LEU A 54 14.71 -4.60 -9.03
CA LEU A 54 15.94 -4.59 -8.25
C LEU A 54 16.74 -3.28 -8.37
N PHE A 55 16.76 -2.67 -9.56
CA PHE A 55 17.70 -1.58 -9.88
C PHE A 55 17.01 -0.31 -10.35
N GLY A 56 15.73 -0.36 -10.70
CA GLY A 56 14.98 0.80 -11.17
C GLY A 56 14.57 1.73 -10.03
N ASP A 57 14.75 3.03 -10.25
CA ASP A 57 14.37 4.11 -9.34
C ASP A 57 13.33 5.07 -9.95
N ARG A 58 12.92 4.85 -11.21
CA ARG A 58 12.03 5.78 -11.90
C ARG A 58 10.62 5.73 -11.30
N THR A 59 10.04 6.91 -11.08
CA THR A 59 8.66 7.09 -10.64
C THR A 59 7.87 7.90 -11.67
N PHE A 60 6.55 7.73 -11.70
CA PHE A 60 5.70 8.60 -12.52
C PHE A 60 5.75 10.04 -11.99
N LEU A 61 5.86 11.00 -12.91
CA LEU A 61 5.98 12.41 -12.60
C LEU A 61 4.71 12.93 -11.89
N GLY A 62 4.87 13.72 -10.82
CA GLY A 62 3.75 14.32 -10.07
C GLY A 62 3.16 13.41 -8.99
N MET A 63 3.53 12.12 -8.95
CA MET A 63 2.95 11.19 -7.97
C MET A 63 3.39 11.47 -6.54
N ALA A 64 4.64 11.91 -6.34
CA ALA A 64 5.11 12.26 -5.00
C ALA A 64 4.33 13.47 -4.45
N GLU A 65 4.14 14.50 -5.28
CA GLU A 65 3.38 15.70 -4.96
C GLU A 65 1.92 15.37 -4.65
N LEU A 66 1.26 14.56 -5.49
CA LEU A 66 -0.10 14.08 -5.27
C LEU A 66 -0.22 13.36 -3.92
N TYR A 67 0.70 12.45 -3.61
CA TYR A 67 0.63 11.67 -2.37
C TYR A 67 0.87 12.53 -1.14
N GLN A 68 1.77 13.51 -1.23
CA GLN A 68 2.01 14.46 -0.13
C GLN A 68 0.77 15.33 0.12
N GLU A 69 0.10 15.78 -0.93
CA GLU A 69 -1.14 16.56 -0.82
C GLU A 69 -2.27 15.72 -0.21
N LEU A 70 -2.48 14.49 -0.71
CA LEU A 70 -3.48 13.57 -0.16
C LEU A 70 -3.18 13.23 1.31
N ALA A 71 -1.93 12.93 1.64
CA ALA A 71 -1.51 12.62 3.00
C ALA A 71 -1.74 13.79 3.97
N SER A 72 -1.49 15.03 3.52
CA SER A 72 -1.68 16.24 4.31
C SER A 72 -3.16 16.54 4.58
N ASN A 73 -4.04 16.21 3.62
CA ASN A 73 -5.48 16.47 3.71
C ASN A 73 -6.29 15.30 4.27
N GLY A 74 -5.72 14.09 4.36
CA GLY A 74 -6.44 12.87 4.75
C GLY A 74 -6.88 12.76 6.21
N GLY A 75 -6.44 13.67 7.07
CA GLY A 75 -6.77 13.67 8.50
C GLY A 75 -6.11 12.53 9.29
N MET A 76 -5.29 11.69 8.64
CA MET A 76 -4.48 10.66 9.27
C MET A 76 -3.08 11.19 9.58
N LYS A 77 -2.82 11.50 10.87
CA LYS A 77 -1.53 12.07 11.31
C LYS A 77 -0.38 11.07 11.35
N ALA A 78 -0.67 9.78 11.54
CA ALA A 78 0.32 8.72 11.61
C ALA A 78 0.08 7.73 10.48
N ALA A 79 1.12 7.47 9.67
CA ALA A 79 1.11 6.55 8.53
C ALA A 79 -0.13 6.73 7.61
N PRO A 80 -0.24 7.87 6.90
CA PRO A 80 -1.40 8.19 6.06
C PRO A 80 -1.53 7.29 4.82
N VAL A 81 -0.48 6.51 4.50
CA VAL A 81 -0.44 5.61 3.36
C VAL A 81 -0.13 4.18 3.79
N VAL A 82 -0.82 3.22 3.17
CA VAL A 82 -0.44 1.82 3.12
C VAL A 82 -0.04 1.47 1.69
N TYR A 83 1.24 1.26 1.46
CA TYR A 83 1.77 0.76 0.21
C TYR A 83 1.66 -0.77 0.18
N MET A 84 1.09 -1.33 -0.88
CA MET A 84 0.80 -2.76 -1.02
C MET A 84 1.27 -3.26 -2.37
N SER A 85 2.39 -3.99 -2.40
CA SER A 85 3.05 -4.40 -3.65
C SER A 85 3.12 -5.91 -3.82
N GLY A 86 3.01 -6.36 -5.08
CA GLY A 86 3.25 -7.73 -5.50
C GLY A 86 4.70 -8.20 -5.33
N SER A 87 5.64 -7.30 -5.05
CA SER A 87 7.08 -7.55 -4.86
C SER A 87 7.40 -8.39 -3.60
N PRO A 88 8.50 -9.15 -3.59
CA PRO A 88 8.87 -10.02 -2.47
C PRO A 88 9.45 -9.22 -1.29
N PRO A 89 9.30 -9.69 -0.03
CA PRO A 89 9.64 -8.90 1.17
C PRO A 89 11.12 -8.49 1.27
N ILE A 90 12.02 -9.20 0.56
CA ILE A 90 13.44 -8.87 0.51
C ILE A 90 13.71 -7.47 -0.11
N LEU A 91 12.79 -6.95 -0.93
CA LEU A 91 12.91 -5.64 -1.57
C LEU A 91 12.42 -4.47 -0.70
N LEU A 92 11.85 -4.74 0.48
CA LEU A 92 11.25 -3.73 1.34
C LEU A 92 12.22 -2.57 1.65
N GLY A 93 13.47 -2.89 1.97
CA GLY A 93 14.48 -1.89 2.31
C GLY A 93 14.76 -0.91 1.16
N GLU A 94 15.01 -1.45 -0.04
CA GLU A 94 15.30 -0.63 -1.22
C GLU A 94 14.07 0.15 -1.69
N ILE A 95 12.88 -0.46 -1.69
CA ILE A 95 11.62 0.23 -2.03
C ILE A 95 11.39 1.42 -1.10
N ARG A 96 11.50 1.23 0.22
CA ARG A 96 11.28 2.32 1.19
C ARG A 96 12.35 3.41 1.07
N LYS A 97 13.62 3.02 0.92
CA LYS A 97 14.73 3.96 0.72
C LYS A 97 14.53 4.81 -0.53
N MET A 98 14.12 4.19 -1.63
CA MET A 98 13.85 4.89 -2.89
C MET A 98 12.64 5.82 -2.73
N LEU A 99 11.47 5.30 -2.37
CA LEU A 99 10.24 6.10 -2.31
C LEU A 99 10.33 7.24 -1.29
N VAL A 100 10.70 6.95 -0.05
CA VAL A 100 10.69 7.94 1.04
C VAL A 100 11.97 8.77 1.03
N GLY A 101 13.13 8.12 0.91
CA GLY A 101 14.42 8.80 0.97
C GLY A 101 14.76 9.57 -0.31
N GLY A 102 14.58 8.92 -1.46
CA GLY A 102 14.91 9.47 -2.78
C GLY A 102 13.82 10.37 -3.36
N HIS A 103 12.60 9.84 -3.50
CA HIS A 103 11.52 10.46 -4.26
C HIS A 103 10.50 11.24 -3.42
N LYS A 104 10.71 11.32 -2.10
CA LYS A 104 9.92 12.15 -1.18
C LYS A 104 8.43 11.77 -1.12
N PHE A 105 8.08 10.51 -1.33
CA PHE A 105 6.76 10.00 -0.98
C PHE A 105 6.55 10.06 0.54
N PRO A 106 5.30 10.27 1.02
CA PRO A 106 5.02 10.22 2.44
C PRO A 106 5.34 8.84 3.01
N ASP A 107 5.98 8.81 4.18
CA ASP A 107 6.26 7.55 4.87
C ASP A 107 4.95 6.89 5.32
N GLY A 108 4.95 5.57 5.39
CA GLY A 108 3.73 4.79 5.59
C GLY A 108 3.99 3.35 5.96
N ASN A 109 2.92 2.56 5.98
CA ASN A 109 3.01 1.12 6.17
C ASN A 109 3.28 0.44 4.83
N PHE A 110 4.23 -0.49 4.79
CA PHE A 110 4.55 -1.25 3.59
C PHE A 110 4.12 -2.71 3.78
N ARG A 111 3.39 -3.25 2.81
CA ARG A 111 2.99 -4.65 2.75
C ARG A 111 3.45 -5.22 1.43
N LEU A 112 4.36 -6.18 1.50
CA LEU A 112 4.89 -6.87 0.33
C LEU A 112 4.42 -8.32 0.33
N ARG A 113 4.28 -8.88 -0.86
CA ARG A 113 3.76 -10.24 -1.06
C ARG A 113 4.82 -11.29 -0.76
N ASP A 114 4.59 -12.12 0.24
CA ASP A 114 5.40 -13.32 0.45
C ASP A 114 4.99 -14.40 -0.56
N TRP A 115 5.81 -14.55 -1.62
CA TRP A 115 5.55 -15.48 -2.74
C TRP A 115 5.52 -16.96 -2.31
N LEU A 116 6.06 -17.29 -1.12
CA LEU A 116 6.01 -18.66 -0.59
C LEU A 116 4.72 -18.95 0.18
N LYS A 117 4.04 -17.90 0.68
CA LYS A 117 2.83 -18.03 1.51
C LYS A 117 1.55 -17.67 0.77
N THR A 118 1.65 -16.83 -0.26
CA THR A 118 0.50 -16.32 -1.00
C THR A 118 0.60 -16.71 -2.46
N LYS A 119 -0.48 -17.29 -2.98
CA LYS A 119 -0.52 -17.89 -4.32
C LYS A 119 -0.36 -16.85 -5.42
N ASP A 120 -1.04 -15.72 -5.28
CA ASP A 120 -1.16 -14.69 -6.31
C ASP A 120 -1.34 -13.31 -5.68
N VAL A 121 -1.14 -12.27 -6.50
CA VAL A 121 -1.23 -10.86 -6.08
C VAL A 121 -2.65 -10.53 -5.64
N TYR A 122 -3.66 -11.03 -6.35
CA TYR A 122 -5.07 -10.82 -6.01
C TYR A 122 -5.41 -11.28 -4.59
N SER A 123 -5.04 -12.51 -4.24
CA SER A 123 -5.29 -13.09 -2.92
C SER A 123 -4.56 -12.34 -1.81
N PHE A 124 -3.32 -11.92 -2.08
CA PHE A 124 -2.54 -11.11 -1.17
C PHE A 124 -3.19 -9.73 -0.93
N LYS A 125 -3.54 -9.02 -2.00
CA LYS A 125 -4.13 -7.68 -1.91
C LYS A 125 -5.52 -7.72 -1.27
N SER A 126 -6.35 -8.70 -1.64
CA SER A 126 -7.67 -8.94 -1.03
C SER A 126 -7.57 -9.18 0.48
N ALA A 127 -6.67 -10.08 0.92
CA ALA A 127 -6.44 -10.31 2.34
C ALA A 127 -5.88 -9.05 3.05
N GLY A 128 -5.07 -8.27 2.35
CA GLY A 128 -4.58 -6.96 2.80
C GLY A 128 -5.72 -6.00 3.10
N MET A 129 -6.65 -5.83 2.14
CA MET A 129 -7.84 -4.98 2.25
C MET A 129 -8.75 -5.42 3.40
N LEU A 130 -9.01 -6.73 3.55
CA LEU A 130 -9.83 -7.25 4.64
C LEU A 130 -9.18 -7.02 6.02
N ALA A 131 -7.86 -7.20 6.13
CA ALA A 131 -7.14 -6.94 7.37
C ALA A 131 -7.20 -5.44 7.75
N LEU A 132 -7.04 -4.54 6.78
CA LEU A 132 -7.20 -3.10 7.00
C LEU A 132 -8.65 -2.77 7.38
N HIS A 133 -9.63 -3.33 6.69
CA HIS A 133 -11.03 -3.14 7.04
C HIS A 133 -11.32 -3.53 8.50
N ALA A 134 -10.81 -4.67 8.95
CA ALA A 134 -10.97 -5.12 10.33
C ALA A 134 -10.38 -4.10 11.34
N ILE A 135 -9.21 -3.53 11.03
CA ILE A 135 -8.57 -2.49 11.85
C ILE A 135 -9.45 -1.23 11.92
N PHE A 136 -9.99 -0.80 10.79
CA PHE A 136 -10.76 0.45 10.68
C PHE A 136 -12.27 0.26 10.83
N ALA A 137 -12.75 -0.94 11.18
CA ALA A 137 -14.17 -1.31 11.14
C ALA A 137 -15.05 -0.34 11.95
N LYS A 138 -14.57 0.03 13.16
CA LYS A 138 -15.24 0.95 14.09
C LYS A 138 -14.94 2.43 13.84
N SER A 139 -14.06 2.74 12.89
CA SER A 139 -13.70 4.12 12.55
C SER A 139 -14.62 4.68 11.46
N LYS A 140 -14.65 6.01 11.35
CA LYS A 140 -15.25 6.73 10.22
C LYS A 140 -14.32 6.82 9.00
N THR A 141 -13.11 6.25 9.10
CA THR A 141 -12.12 6.29 8.03
C THR A 141 -12.63 5.56 6.81
N VAL A 142 -12.45 6.19 5.65
CA VAL A 142 -12.69 5.58 4.34
C VAL A 142 -11.36 5.31 3.64
N PHE A 143 -11.35 4.38 2.70
CA PHE A 143 -10.16 4.10 1.89
C PHE A 143 -10.18 4.92 0.60
N VAL A 144 -9.01 5.39 0.19
CA VAL A 144 -8.73 5.93 -1.14
C VAL A 144 -7.78 4.95 -1.78
N GLU A 145 -8.25 4.25 -2.80
CA GLU A 145 -7.57 3.12 -3.42
C GLU A 145 -6.89 3.59 -4.72
N LEU A 146 -5.58 3.43 -4.82
CA LEU A 146 -4.76 3.88 -5.95
C LEU A 146 -3.97 2.70 -6.51
N GLY A 147 -4.19 2.37 -7.77
CA GLY A 147 -3.52 1.26 -8.45
C GLY A 147 -3.67 1.37 -9.96
N ASP A 148 -2.81 0.68 -10.67
CA ASP A 148 -2.87 0.55 -12.12
C ASP A 148 -3.77 -0.63 -12.55
N ASP A 149 -3.75 -0.98 -13.83
CA ASP A 149 -4.55 -2.09 -14.38
C ASP A 149 -3.74 -3.39 -14.59
N THR A 150 -2.45 -3.42 -14.26
CA THR A 150 -1.58 -4.56 -14.61
C THR A 150 -1.64 -5.70 -13.60
N GLU A 151 -1.73 -5.41 -12.29
CA GLU A 151 -1.71 -6.42 -11.21
C GLU A 151 -3.09 -6.69 -10.58
N ARG A 152 -4.18 -6.47 -11.34
CA ARG A 152 -5.57 -6.75 -10.90
C ARG A 152 -6.05 -5.87 -9.74
N ASP A 153 -5.46 -4.70 -9.53
CA ASP A 153 -5.84 -3.79 -8.44
C ASP A 153 -7.31 -3.39 -8.50
N MET A 154 -7.77 -3.00 -9.70
CA MET A 154 -9.17 -2.62 -9.92
C MET A 154 -10.15 -3.74 -9.55
N ASP A 155 -9.79 -5.00 -9.76
CA ASP A 155 -10.65 -6.13 -9.39
C ASP A 155 -10.71 -6.29 -7.86
N VAL A 156 -9.56 -6.16 -7.17
CA VAL A 156 -9.49 -6.22 -5.70
C VAL A 156 -10.31 -5.09 -5.09
N TYR A 157 -10.15 -3.87 -5.60
CA TYR A 157 -10.85 -2.68 -5.14
C TYR A 157 -12.34 -2.77 -5.43
N HIS A 158 -12.73 -3.22 -6.63
CA HIS A 158 -14.14 -3.44 -6.96
C HIS A 158 -14.79 -4.45 -6.00
N ASP A 159 -14.18 -5.62 -5.82
CA ASP A 159 -14.73 -6.65 -4.93
C ASP A 159 -14.82 -6.15 -3.49
N TYR A 160 -13.83 -5.37 -3.04
CA TYR A 160 -13.85 -4.72 -1.73
C TYR A 160 -15.01 -3.71 -1.58
N ILE A 161 -15.16 -2.79 -2.53
CA ILE A 161 -16.22 -1.76 -2.54
C ILE A 161 -17.60 -2.42 -2.53
N LYS A 162 -17.79 -3.44 -3.37
CA LYS A 162 -19.04 -4.20 -3.48
C LYS A 162 -19.39 -4.89 -2.16
N ALA A 163 -18.40 -5.44 -1.46
CA ALA A 163 -18.60 -6.10 -0.17
C ALA A 163 -18.76 -5.13 1.00
N HIS A 164 -18.25 -3.89 0.89
CA HIS A 164 -18.25 -2.91 1.98
C HIS A 164 -18.75 -1.51 1.53
N PRO A 165 -20.03 -1.36 1.16
CA PRO A 165 -20.57 -0.09 0.68
C PRO A 165 -20.32 1.07 1.67
N GLY A 166 -19.81 2.19 1.14
CA GLY A 166 -19.57 3.41 1.92
C GLY A 166 -18.29 3.43 2.77
N LYS A 167 -17.41 2.43 2.62
CA LYS A 167 -16.06 2.38 3.24
C LYS A 167 -14.93 2.86 2.34
N THR A 168 -15.23 3.20 1.10
CA THR A 168 -14.28 3.81 0.15
C THR A 168 -14.79 5.21 -0.19
N ALA A 169 -13.90 6.20 -0.30
CA ALA A 169 -14.24 7.48 -0.91
C ALA A 169 -14.37 7.23 -2.41
N ALA A 170 -15.55 7.50 -2.98
CA ALA A 170 -15.80 7.26 -4.40
C ALA A 170 -14.64 7.82 -5.24
N ALA A 171 -13.98 6.93 -6.00
CA ALA A 171 -13.00 7.28 -7.02
C ALA A 171 -13.72 7.46 -8.36
#